data_AF-A0A2P7Q1D9-F1
#
_entry.id   AF-A0A2P7Q1D9-F1
#
_cell.length_a   1.000
_cell.length_b   1.000
_cell.length_c   1.000
_cell.angle_alpha   90.00
_cell.angle_beta   90.00
_cell.angle_gamma   90.00
#
_symmetry.space_group_name_H-M   'P 1'
#
loop_
_entity.id
_entity.type
_entity.pdbx_description
1 polymer ?
#
loop_
_entity_poly.entity_id
_entity_poly.type
_entity_poly.pdbx_seq_one_letter_code
_entity_poly.pdbx_strand_id
1 'polypeptide(L)'
;MYMFLNFNLNNLYNKKNSRKLIILGVILLAVGAYCLSRKTVGVNVFSWGIAIAFLYGAWLKLKDFNELSRYADKSEIKKARNISIILFIIALLLFIFPKYINMALSIALGAYILYYEMSRYLRNRRYSTYYFGTWNMLKIVIAVLLIVSPLFLTKFLVSILSFIAIIFGINFMTTGIKLRNGERF
;
A
#
# COMPACT_ATOMS: atom_id res chain seq x y z
N MET A 1 -21.01 -11.96 -12.09
CA MET A 1 -20.55 -10.98 -11.09
C MET A 1 -19.26 -10.32 -11.57
N TYR A 2 -19.36 -9.47 -12.59
CA TYR A 2 -18.30 -8.60 -13.08
C TYR A 2 -18.90 -7.20 -13.16
N MET A 3 -18.94 -6.51 -12.03
CA MET A 3 -19.06 -5.05 -12.02
C MET A 3 -17.75 -4.52 -11.43
N PHE A 4 -16.65 -4.90 -12.09
CA PHE A 4 -15.37 -4.22 -11.92
C PHE A 4 -15.58 -2.80 -12.42
N LEU A 5 -15.70 -1.86 -11.50
CA LEU A 5 -15.21 -0.48 -11.62
C LEU A 5 -15.21 0.06 -13.06
N ASN A 6 -16.39 0.30 -13.65
CA ASN A 6 -16.48 1.18 -14.81
C ASN A 6 -16.31 2.63 -14.31
N PHE A 7 -15.11 2.96 -13.85
CA PHE A 7 -14.70 4.35 -13.70
C PHE A 7 -14.70 4.92 -15.12
N ASN A 8 -15.79 5.61 -15.48
CA ASN A 8 -15.92 6.25 -16.78
C ASN A 8 -14.94 7.43 -16.86
N LEU A 9 -13.67 7.15 -17.14
CA LEU A 9 -12.57 8.11 -17.24
C LEU A 9 -12.80 9.13 -18.37
N ASN A 10 -13.66 8.82 -19.36
CA ASN A 10 -14.02 9.77 -20.42
C ASN A 10 -14.69 11.03 -19.88
N ASN A 11 -15.41 10.96 -18.75
CA ASN A 11 -16.01 12.13 -18.12
C ASN A 11 -15.00 12.99 -17.33
N LEU A 12 -13.82 12.44 -16.99
CA LEU A 12 -12.74 13.20 -16.36
C LEU A 12 -12.02 14.09 -17.38
N TYR A 13 -11.82 13.61 -18.61
CA TYR A 13 -11.14 14.33 -19.69
C TYR A 13 -12.06 15.29 -20.47
N ASN A 14 -12.89 16.04 -19.75
CA ASN A 14 -13.75 17.07 -20.34
C ASN A 14 -13.18 18.46 -20.05
N LYS A 15 -13.29 19.40 -21.01
CA LYS A 15 -12.83 20.80 -20.88
C LYS A 15 -13.36 21.48 -19.61
N LYS A 16 -14.59 21.14 -19.18
CA LYS A 16 -15.21 21.63 -17.93
C LYS A 16 -14.46 21.20 -16.66
N ASN A 17 -13.77 20.06 -16.69
CA ASN A 17 -13.01 19.51 -15.58
C ASN A 17 -11.50 19.82 -15.65
N SER A 18 -11.04 20.55 -16.68
CA SER A 18 -9.63 20.95 -16.87
C SER A 18 -9.01 21.60 -15.62
N ARG A 19 -9.69 22.56 -14.99
CA ARG A 19 -9.23 23.19 -13.74
C ARG A 19 -9.06 22.18 -12.60
N LYS A 20 -9.97 21.21 -12.47
CA LYS A 20 -9.89 20.17 -11.42
C LYS A 20 -8.70 19.25 -11.65
N LEU A 21 -8.40 18.90 -12.91
CA LEU A 21 -7.23 18.10 -13.27
C LEU A 21 -5.92 18.85 -12.99
N ILE A 22 -5.84 20.15 -13.30
CA ILE A 22 -4.67 20.98 -12.98
C ILE A 22 -4.46 21.04 -11.47
N ILE A 23 -5.52 21.33 -10.69
CA ILE A 23 -5.44 21.39 -9.22
C ILE A 23 -4.97 20.04 -8.65
N LEU A 24 -5.53 18.93 -9.14
CA LEU A 24 -5.15 17.59 -8.72
C LEU A 24 -3.69 17.27 -9.06
N GLY A 25 -3.22 17.68 -10.24
CA GLY A 25 -1.82 17.55 -10.65
C GLY A 25 -0.87 18.32 -9.73
N VAL A 26 -1.20 19.58 -9.41
CA VAL A 26 -0.41 20.41 -8.49
C VAL A 26 -0.38 19.83 -7.07
N ILE A 27 -1.50 19.33 -6.57
CA ILE A 27 -1.56 18.66 -5.26
C ILE A 27 -0.69 17.40 -5.26
N LEU A 28 -0.78 16.56 -6.29
CA LEU A 28 0.06 15.34 -6.40
C LEU A 28 1.55 15.69 -6.42
N LEU A 29 1.94 16.74 -7.14
CA LEU A 29 3.32 17.21 -7.19
C LEU A 29 3.79 17.71 -5.82
N ALA A 30 2.99 18.53 -5.15
CA ALA A 30 3.30 19.03 -3.82
C ALA A 30 3.45 17.89 -2.81
N VAL A 31 2.52 16.93 -2.81
CA VAL A 31 2.56 15.75 -1.92
C VAL A 31 3.77 14.87 -2.23
N GLY A 32 4.03 14.57 -3.51
CA GLY A 32 5.18 13.76 -3.92
C GLY A 32 6.52 14.39 -3.55
N ALA A 33 6.70 15.69 -3.83
CA ALA A 33 7.89 16.44 -3.45
C ALA A 33 8.06 16.52 -1.93
N TYR A 34 6.98 16.76 -1.19
CA TYR A 34 7.01 16.84 0.27
C TYR A 34 7.35 15.50 0.93
N CYS A 35 6.84 14.39 0.38
CA CYS A 35 7.18 13.03 0.83
C CYS A 35 8.65 12.66 0.56
N LEU A 36 9.23 13.12 -0.57
CA LEU A 36 10.66 12.93 -0.86
C LEU A 36 11.55 13.76 0.07
N SER A 37 11.20 15.03 0.29
CA SER A 37 11.99 15.95 1.11
C SER A 37 11.99 15.55 2.58
N ARG A 38 10.82 15.19 3.13
CA ARG A 38 10.68 14.80 4.54
C ARG A 38 10.30 13.32 4.66
N LYS A 39 11.33 12.48 4.75
CA LYS A 39 11.18 11.01 4.85
C LYS A 39 10.27 10.54 5.98
N THR A 40 10.21 11.26 7.10
CA THR A 40 9.29 10.95 8.22
C THR A 40 7.84 11.22 7.88
N VAL A 41 7.56 12.31 7.17
CA VAL A 41 6.21 12.64 6.70
C VAL A 41 5.75 11.63 5.66
N GLY A 42 6.63 11.26 4.72
CA GLY A 42 6.29 10.27 3.70
C GLY A 42 5.88 8.91 4.30
N VAL A 43 6.54 8.47 5.39
CA VAL A 43 6.13 7.27 6.14
C VAL A 43 4.73 7.42 6.73
N ASN A 44 4.40 8.59 7.30
CA ASN A 44 3.08 8.83 7.86
C ASN A 44 2.00 8.84 6.76
N VAL A 45 2.23 9.56 5.66
CA VAL A 45 1.29 9.63 4.53
C VAL A 45 1.04 8.24 3.94
N PHE A 46 2.10 7.44 3.79
CA PHE A 46 1.99 6.06 3.32
C PHE A 46 1.18 5.19 4.28
N SER A 47 1.46 5.27 5.59
CA SER A 47 0.69 4.55 6.60
C SER A 47 -0.77 4.97 6.66
N TRP A 48 -1.08 6.26 6.48
CA TRP A 48 -2.45 6.75 6.41
C TRP A 48 -3.16 6.24 5.16
N GLY A 49 -2.49 6.19 4.01
CA GLY A 49 -3.02 5.57 2.80
C GLY A 49 -3.39 4.10 3.02
N ILE A 50 -2.51 3.34 3.68
CA ILE A 50 -2.79 1.94 4.05
C ILE A 50 -3.93 1.86 5.06
N ALA A 51 -3.97 2.73 6.08
CA ALA A 51 -5.04 2.77 7.07
C ALA A 51 -6.41 3.01 6.43
N ILE A 52 -6.50 3.90 5.44
CA ILE A 52 -7.72 4.15 4.68
C ILE A 52 -8.16 2.88 3.92
N ALA A 53 -7.22 2.14 3.34
CA ALA A 53 -7.54 0.87 2.68
C ALA A 53 -8.09 -0.17 3.69
N PHE A 54 -7.53 -0.26 4.90
CA PHE A 54 -8.06 -1.11 5.96
C PHE A 54 -9.44 -0.67 6.44
N LEU A 55 -9.70 0.64 6.57
CA LEU A 55 -11.03 1.18 6.88
C LEU A 55 -12.04 0.82 5.79
N TYR A 56 -11.66 0.92 4.52
CA TYR A 56 -12.50 0.51 3.41
C TYR A 56 -12.79 -0.99 3.43
N GLY A 57 -11.80 -1.83 3.71
CA GLY A 57 -11.99 -3.27 3.91
C GLY A 57 -12.91 -3.60 5.09
N ALA A 58 -12.77 -2.87 6.21
CA ALA A 58 -13.65 -3.00 7.36
C ALA A 58 -15.09 -2.61 7.02
N TRP A 59 -15.26 -1.52 6.25
CA TRP A 59 -16.57 -1.08 5.75
C TRP A 59 -17.22 -2.12 4.85
N LEU A 60 -16.48 -2.72 3.91
CA LEU A 60 -16.99 -3.81 3.07
C LEU A 60 -17.46 -4.98 3.92
N LYS A 61 -16.69 -5.38 4.94
CA LYS A 61 -17.07 -6.47 5.83
C LYS A 61 -18.26 -6.14 6.74
N LEU A 62 -18.42 -4.87 7.12
CA LEU A 62 -19.62 -4.40 7.82
C LEU A 62 -20.86 -4.44 6.93
N LYS A 63 -20.72 -4.10 5.64
CA LYS A 63 -21.79 -4.23 4.66
C LYS A 63 -22.18 -5.69 4.46
N ASP A 64 -21.21 -6.58 4.27
CA ASP A 64 -21.42 -8.03 4.19
C ASP A 64 -22.16 -8.54 5.44
N PHE A 65 -21.75 -8.09 6.64
CA PHE A 65 -22.41 -8.43 7.90
C PHE A 65 -23.88 -7.98 7.93
N ASN A 66 -24.19 -6.77 7.47
CA ASN A 66 -25.57 -6.25 7.46
C ASN A 66 -26.49 -7.02 6.50
N GLU A 67 -25.93 -7.57 5.41
CA GLU A 67 -26.63 -8.44 4.47
C GLU A 67 -26.76 -9.88 5.02
N LEU A 68 -25.69 -10.42 5.61
CA LEU A 68 -25.63 -11.75 6.23
C LEU A 68 -26.49 -11.85 7.50
N SER A 69 -26.67 -10.78 8.28
CA SER A 69 -27.46 -10.81 9.52
C SER A 69 -28.93 -11.14 9.29
N ARG A 70 -29.42 -11.06 8.04
CA ARG A 70 -30.78 -11.44 7.67
C ARG A 70 -30.93 -12.92 7.28
N TYR A 71 -29.85 -13.61 6.90
CA TYR A 71 -29.94 -14.92 6.23
C TYR A 71 -28.90 -15.97 6.69
N ALA A 72 -27.90 -15.59 7.48
CA ALA A 72 -26.76 -16.46 7.83
C ALA A 72 -26.74 -16.89 9.30
N ASP A 73 -25.98 -17.96 9.58
CA ASP A 73 -25.81 -18.53 10.92
C ASP A 73 -25.06 -17.57 11.86
N LYS A 74 -25.38 -17.61 13.16
CA LYS A 74 -24.76 -16.77 14.21
C LYS A 74 -23.23 -16.88 14.26
N SER A 75 -22.68 -18.03 13.86
CA SER A 75 -21.24 -18.29 13.80
C SER A 75 -20.53 -17.48 12.71
N GLU A 76 -21.10 -17.40 11.51
CA GLU A 76 -20.55 -16.64 10.38
C GLU A 76 -20.65 -15.13 10.63
N ILE A 77 -21.75 -14.71 11.22
CA ILE A 77 -21.98 -13.34 11.70
C ILE A 77 -20.87 -12.91 12.67
N LYS A 78 -20.55 -13.75 13.67
CA LYS A 78 -19.51 -13.46 14.65
C LYS A 78 -18.13 -13.37 13.99
N LYS A 79 -17.85 -14.22 13.00
CA LYS A 79 -16.59 -14.22 12.24
C LYS A 79 -16.42 -12.93 11.43
N ALA A 80 -17.44 -12.51 10.69
CA ALA A 80 -17.40 -11.26 9.91
C ALA A 80 -17.21 -10.02 10.79
N ARG A 81 -17.90 -9.96 11.94
CA ARG A 81 -17.74 -8.90 12.94
C ARG A 81 -16.34 -8.86 13.55
N ASN A 82 -15.77 -10.00 13.88
CA ASN A 82 -14.42 -10.05 14.42
C ASN A 82 -13.38 -9.55 13.40
N ILE A 83 -13.54 -9.94 12.13
CA ILE A 83 -12.65 -9.47 11.06
C ILE A 83 -12.76 -7.95 10.89
N SER A 84 -13.96 -7.38 10.87
CA SER A 84 -14.12 -5.92 10.73
C SER A 84 -13.51 -5.15 11.90
N ILE A 85 -13.67 -5.64 13.13
CA ILE A 85 -13.04 -5.06 14.33
C ILE A 85 -11.50 -5.12 14.22
N ILE A 86 -10.93 -6.26 13.82
CA ILE A 86 -9.48 -6.39 13.64
C ILE A 86 -8.96 -5.40 12.59
N LEU A 87 -9.62 -5.32 11.43
CA LEU A 87 -9.24 -4.37 10.37
C LEU A 87 -9.31 -2.92 10.86
N PHE A 88 -10.32 -2.58 11.65
CA PHE A 88 -10.46 -1.25 12.25
C PHE A 88 -9.33 -0.94 13.24
N ILE A 89 -9.00 -1.87 14.14
CA ILE A 89 -7.91 -1.71 15.11
C ILE A 89 -6.57 -1.52 14.38
N ILE A 90 -6.31 -2.30 13.34
CA ILE A 90 -5.09 -2.18 12.52
C ILE A 90 -5.03 -0.79 11.86
N ALA A 91 -6.14 -0.30 11.30
CA ALA A 91 -6.18 1.04 10.72
C ALA A 91 -5.88 2.13 11.76
N LEU A 92 -6.44 2.00 12.97
CA LEU A 92 -6.25 2.94 14.07
C LEU A 92 -4.79 2.97 14.53
N LEU A 93 -4.17 1.79 14.69
CA LEU A 93 -2.75 1.65 15.02
C LEU A 93 -1.84 2.28 13.96
N LEU A 94 -2.15 2.09 12.67
CA LEU A 94 -1.41 2.70 11.57
C LEU A 94 -1.55 4.23 11.54
N PHE A 95 -2.67 4.76 12.02
CA PHE A 95 -2.92 6.20 12.06
C PHE A 95 -2.17 6.89 13.21
N ILE A 96 -2.21 6.30 14.41
CA ILE A 96 -1.61 6.86 15.62
C ILE A 96 -0.11 6.55 15.72
N PHE A 97 0.30 5.33 15.39
CA PHE A 97 1.67 4.85 15.56
C PHE A 97 2.31 4.34 14.26
N PRO A 98 2.29 5.14 13.16
CA PRO A 98 2.76 4.69 11.84
C PRO A 98 4.21 4.21 11.89
N LYS A 99 5.08 4.93 12.60
CA LYS A 99 6.51 4.58 12.72
C LYS A 99 6.73 3.22 13.37
N TYR A 100 6.10 2.98 14.52
CA TYR A 100 6.30 1.76 15.30
C TYR A 100 5.71 0.53 14.61
N ILE A 101 4.53 0.67 14.00
CA ILE A 101 3.90 -0.43 13.27
C ILE A 101 4.72 -0.83 12.05
N ASN A 102 5.19 0.13 11.25
CA ASN A 102 6.07 -0.18 10.12
C ASN A 102 7.39 -0.84 10.57
N MET A 103 7.95 -0.37 11.69
CA MET A 103 9.17 -0.93 12.26
C MET A 103 8.95 -2.40 12.66
N ALA A 104 7.87 -2.69 13.39
CA ALA A 104 7.51 -4.03 13.81
C ALA A 104 7.26 -4.95 12.60
N LEU A 105 6.55 -4.46 11.58
CA LEU A 105 6.31 -5.22 10.35
C LEU A 105 7.60 -5.54 9.60
N SER A 106 8.53 -4.59 9.48
CA SER A 106 9.81 -4.83 8.82
C SER A 106 10.65 -5.87 9.56
N ILE A 107 10.73 -5.78 10.90
CA ILE A 107 11.46 -6.73 11.73
C ILE A 107 10.83 -8.13 11.61
N ALA A 108 9.49 -8.21 11.71
CA ALA A 108 8.77 -9.49 11.60
C ALA A 108 8.99 -10.14 10.22
N LEU A 109 8.93 -9.35 9.14
CA LEU A 109 9.23 -9.82 7.79
C LEU A 109 10.68 -10.28 7.65
N GLY A 110 11.65 -9.53 8.16
CA GLY A 110 13.06 -9.91 8.16
C GLY A 110 13.30 -11.22 8.91
N ALA A 111 12.76 -11.34 10.12
CA ALA A 111 12.84 -12.56 10.93
C ALA A 111 12.19 -13.76 10.23
N TYR A 112 11.03 -13.56 9.60
CA TYR A 112 10.34 -14.61 8.84
C TYR A 112 11.17 -15.11 7.65
N ILE A 113 11.81 -14.21 6.90
CA ILE A 113 12.68 -14.58 5.77
C ILE A 113 13.89 -15.38 6.28
N LEU A 114 14.53 -14.95 7.37
CA LEU A 114 15.64 -15.69 7.97
C LEU A 114 15.20 -17.08 8.44
N TYR A 115 14.08 -17.18 9.15
CA TYR A 115 13.54 -18.45 9.62
C TYR A 115 13.25 -19.40 8.45
N TYR A 116 12.63 -18.89 7.39
CA TYR A 116 12.30 -19.68 6.20
C TYR A 116 13.56 -20.19 5.50
N GLU A 117 14.55 -19.33 5.25
CA GLU A 117 15.77 -19.73 4.54
C GLU A 117 16.65 -20.65 5.40
N MET A 118 16.71 -20.43 6.71
CA MET A 118 17.41 -21.32 7.64
C MET A 118 16.74 -22.71 7.73
N SER A 119 15.41 -22.75 7.81
CA SER A 119 14.64 -24.00 7.79
C SER A 119 14.83 -24.76 6.48
N ARG A 120 14.86 -24.05 5.35
CA ARG A 120 15.09 -24.60 4.02
C ARG A 120 16.50 -25.15 3.89
N TYR A 121 17.50 -24.43 4.38
CA TYR A 121 18.89 -24.87 4.42
C TYR A 121 19.04 -26.15 5.26
N LEU A 122 18.49 -26.17 6.49
CA LEU A 122 18.57 -27.33 7.38
C LEU A 122 17.89 -28.58 6.80
N ARG A 123 16.81 -28.41 6.05
CA ARG A 123 16.10 -29.51 5.39
C ARG A 123 16.87 -30.04 4.19
N ASN A 124 17.51 -29.16 3.43
CA ASN A 124 18.12 -29.51 2.16
C ASN A 124 19.63 -29.80 2.22
N ARG A 125 20.30 -29.55 3.37
CA ARG A 125 21.74 -29.79 3.57
C ARG A 125 22.21 -31.23 3.31
N ARG A 126 21.28 -32.19 3.27
CA ARG A 126 21.59 -33.61 3.04
C ARG A 126 21.54 -34.00 1.55
N TYR A 127 21.08 -33.11 0.66
CA TYR A 127 21.02 -33.38 -0.77
C TYR A 127 22.23 -32.77 -1.47
N SER A 128 22.99 -33.61 -2.18
CA SER A 128 24.21 -33.24 -2.94
C SER A 128 23.97 -32.15 -4.02
N THR A 129 22.72 -31.97 -4.45
CA THR A 129 22.31 -30.99 -5.46
C THR A 129 21.87 -29.64 -4.90
N TYR A 130 21.84 -29.45 -3.57
CA TYR A 130 21.43 -28.18 -2.97
C TYR A 130 22.61 -27.21 -2.86
N TYR A 131 22.71 -26.30 -3.83
CA TYR A 131 23.70 -25.22 -3.82
C TYR A 131 23.12 -23.94 -3.25
N PHE A 132 23.92 -23.27 -2.43
CA PHE A 132 23.59 -21.97 -1.88
C PHE A 132 23.77 -20.89 -2.96
N GLY A 133 22.70 -20.63 -3.71
CA GLY A 133 22.74 -19.69 -4.83
C GLY A 133 22.82 -18.22 -4.40
N THR A 134 23.22 -17.37 -5.33
CA THR A 134 23.25 -15.90 -5.19
C THR A 134 21.92 -15.31 -4.73
N TRP A 135 20.79 -15.89 -5.18
CA TRP A 135 19.46 -15.49 -4.72
C TRP A 135 19.19 -15.73 -3.24
N ASN A 136 19.75 -16.80 -2.66
CA ASN A 136 19.58 -17.10 -1.23
C ASN A 136 20.42 -16.14 -0.39
N MET A 137 21.64 -15.82 -0.85
CA MET A 137 22.48 -14.76 -0.25
C MET A 137 21.76 -13.42 -0.23
N LEU A 138 21.17 -13.01 -1.36
CA LEU A 138 20.48 -11.72 -1.50
C LEU A 138 19.28 -11.63 -0.53
N LYS A 139 18.50 -12.72 -0.38
CA LYS A 139 17.40 -12.79 0.60
C LYS A 139 17.87 -12.59 2.03
N ILE A 140 18.99 -13.21 2.42
CA ILE A 140 19.55 -13.05 3.77
C ILE A 140 20.03 -11.63 3.99
N VAL A 141 20.73 -11.03 3.02
CA VAL A 141 21.17 -9.65 3.10
C VAL A 141 19.98 -8.71 3.27
N ILE A 142 18.92 -8.89 2.47
CA ILE A 142 17.67 -8.11 2.62
C ILE A 142 17.07 -8.34 4.01
N ALA A 143 16.99 -9.58 4.48
CA ALA A 143 16.38 -9.90 5.76
C ALA A 143 17.13 -9.26 6.95
N VAL A 144 18.46 -9.31 6.94
CA VAL A 144 19.31 -8.61 7.93
C VAL A 144 19.08 -7.10 7.84
N LEU A 145 19.02 -6.55 6.64
CA LEU A 145 18.79 -5.13 6.42
C LEU A 145 17.41 -4.67 6.94
N LEU A 146 16.38 -5.50 6.82
CA LEU A 146 15.05 -5.26 7.38
C LEU A 146 15.01 -5.27 8.92
N ILE A 147 15.94 -5.98 9.57
CA ILE A 147 16.06 -6.03 11.03
C ILE A 147 16.91 -4.86 11.54
N VAL A 148 18.06 -4.60 10.93
CA VAL A 148 19.01 -3.55 11.33
C VAL A 148 18.46 -2.16 11.02
N SER A 149 17.83 -2.00 9.86
CA SER A 149 17.20 -0.74 9.43
C SER A 149 15.71 -0.97 9.13
N PRO A 150 14.88 -1.09 10.17
CA PRO A 150 13.48 -1.51 10.04
C PRO A 150 12.55 -0.46 9.39
N LEU A 151 13.04 0.75 9.15
CA LEU A 151 12.32 1.75 8.33
C LEU A 151 12.83 1.80 6.89
N PHE A 152 13.81 0.97 6.52
CA PHE A 152 14.38 0.98 5.17
C PHE A 152 13.32 0.69 4.12
N LEU A 153 12.57 -0.40 4.28
CA LEU A 153 11.59 -0.84 3.31
C LEU A 153 10.48 0.20 3.15
N THR A 154 9.97 0.75 4.24
CA THR A 154 8.95 1.80 4.18
C THR A 154 9.48 3.08 3.51
N LYS A 155 10.71 3.52 3.84
CA LYS A 155 11.33 4.68 3.19
C LYS A 155 11.58 4.45 1.70
N PHE A 156 11.99 3.24 1.32
CA PHE A 156 12.20 2.84 -0.06
C PHE A 156 10.88 2.87 -0.85
N LEU A 157 9.81 2.26 -0.30
CA LEU A 157 8.48 2.28 -0.89
C LEU A 157 7.93 3.71 -1.02
N VAL A 158 8.08 4.53 0.02
CA VAL A 158 7.70 5.96 -0.01
C VAL A 158 8.41 6.69 -1.14
N SER A 159 9.70 6.41 -1.37
CA SER A 159 10.45 7.02 -2.47
C SER A 159 9.87 6.65 -3.83
N ILE A 160 9.57 5.37 -4.05
CA ILE A 160 8.95 4.88 -5.29
C ILE A 160 7.57 5.52 -5.49
N LEU A 161 6.74 5.51 -4.45
CA LEU A 161 5.37 6.05 -4.51
C LEU A 161 5.37 7.56 -4.79
N SER A 162 6.32 8.28 -4.20
CA SER A 162 6.48 9.72 -4.41
C SER A 162 6.89 10.03 -5.84
N PHE A 163 7.78 9.21 -6.44
CA PHE A 163 8.17 9.34 -7.83
C PHE A 163 6.99 9.08 -8.77
N ILE A 164 6.20 8.04 -8.50
CA ILE A 164 4.96 7.75 -9.23
C ILE A 164 3.99 8.94 -9.12
N ALA A 165 3.78 9.48 -7.91
CA ALA A 165 2.91 10.63 -7.69
C ALA A 165 3.37 11.87 -8.48
N ILE A 166 4.67 12.11 -8.60
CA ILE A 166 5.21 13.21 -9.41
C ILE A 166 4.92 12.98 -10.90
N ILE A 167 5.17 11.78 -11.43
CA ILE A 167 4.89 11.44 -12.83
C ILE A 167 3.41 11.66 -13.14
N PHE A 168 2.51 11.12 -12.31
CA PHE A 168 1.07 11.32 -12.47
C PHE A 168 0.67 12.79 -12.31
N GLY A 169 1.28 13.52 -11.38
CA GLY A 169 1.03 14.94 -11.18
C GLY A 169 1.38 15.77 -12.42
N ILE A 170 2.53 15.49 -13.05
CA ILE A 170 2.91 16.09 -14.34
C ILE A 170 1.87 15.74 -15.40
N ASN A 171 1.52 14.46 -15.54
CA ASN A 171 0.59 14.00 -16.57
C ASN A 171 -0.81 14.64 -16.43
N PHE A 172 -1.33 14.77 -15.21
CA PHE A 172 -2.61 15.45 -14.95
C PHE A 172 -2.54 16.94 -15.23
N MET A 173 -1.41 17.59 -14.92
CA MET A 173 -1.20 19.00 -15.20
C MET A 173 -1.12 19.26 -16.72
N THR A 174 -0.32 18.50 -17.45
CA THR A 174 -0.19 18.63 -18.91
C THR A 174 -1.52 18.36 -19.61
N THR A 175 -2.23 17.31 -19.19
CA THR A 175 -3.55 16.96 -19.72
C THR A 175 -4.57 18.05 -19.42
N GLY A 176 -4.59 18.58 -18.19
CA GLY A 176 -5.49 19.67 -17.81
C GLY A 176 -5.24 20.96 -18.60
N ILE A 177 -3.98 21.29 -18.90
CA ILE A 177 -3.60 22.45 -19.73
C ILE A 177 -4.04 22.24 -21.18
N LYS A 178 -3.75 21.08 -21.78
CA LYS A 178 -4.19 20.74 -23.15
C LYS A 178 -5.71 20.84 -23.31
N LEU A 179 -6.46 20.27 -22.36
CA LEU A 179 -7.92 20.36 -22.31
C LEU A 179 -8.44 21.79 -22.17
N ARG A 180 -7.76 22.64 -21.38
CA ARG A 180 -8.11 24.06 -21.24
C ARG A 180 -7.89 24.82 -22.54
N ASN A 181 -6.78 24.55 -23.22
CA ASN A 181 -6.41 25.17 -24.49
C ASN A 181 -7.18 24.63 -25.69
N GLY A 182 -7.90 23.52 -25.54
CA GLY A 182 -8.68 22.90 -26.63
C GLY A 182 -7.83 22.10 -27.61
N GLU A 183 -6.60 21.75 -27.21
CA GLU A 183 -5.73 20.86 -27.96
C GLU A 183 -6.27 19.42 -27.83
N ARG A 184 -6.48 18.73 -28.96
CA ARG A 184 -6.89 17.32 -28.96
C ARG A 184 -5.69 16.45 -28.53
N PHE A 185 -6.00 15.38 -27.81
CA PHE A 185 -5.04 14.37 -27.36
C PHE A 185 -4.33 13.68 -28.51
#